data_AF-A0A2M7ZT70-F1
#
_entry.id   AF-A0A2M7ZT70-F1
#
_cell.length_a   1.000
_cell.length_b   1.000
_cell.length_c   1.000
_cell.angle_alpha   90.00
_cell.angle_beta   90.00
_cell.angle_gamma   90.00
#
_symmetry.space_group_name_H-M   'P 1'
#
loop_
_entity.id
_entity.type
_entity.pdbx_description
1 polymer ?
#
loop_
_entity_poly.entity_id
_entity_poly.type
_entity_poly.pdbx_seq_one_letter_code
_entity_poly.pdbx_strand_id
1 'polypeptide(L)'
;MDLKNIIFIFVFILSVGFFVYSLNKFYEYMTVGLKKDDRFDRVSNRLYRVWKIAFAQTKLLRDPKAGILHLVIFWGFILFLFAVAEAIIQGFYSPFSLQFAGPI
;
A
#
# COMPACT_ATOMS: atom_id res chain seq x y z
N MET A 1 27.78 5.69 -6.78
CA MET A 1 26.61 6.26 -6.07
C MET A 1 26.70 7.75 -6.18
N ASP A 2 25.68 8.38 -6.74
CA ASP A 2 25.67 9.83 -6.93
C ASP A 2 25.20 10.54 -5.66
N LEU A 3 25.52 11.83 -5.53
CA LEU A 3 25.05 12.67 -4.42
C LEU A 3 23.52 12.59 -4.24
N LYS A 4 22.78 12.49 -5.35
CA LYS A 4 21.32 12.33 -5.35
C LYS A 4 20.88 11.05 -4.62
N ASN A 5 21.57 9.93 -4.85
CA ASN A 5 21.25 8.64 -4.23
C ASN A 5 21.58 8.68 -2.73
N ILE A 6 22.67 9.35 -2.34
CA ILE A 6 23.04 9.51 -0.92
C ILE A 6 21.96 10.32 -0.18
N ILE A 7 21.53 11.46 -0.76
CA ILE A 7 20.44 12.28 -0.19
C ILE A 7 19.15 11.48 -0.12
N PHE A 8 18.80 10.75 -1.19
CA PHE A 8 17.62 9.89 -1.22
C PHE A 8 17.65 8.85 -0.11
N ILE A 9 18.74 8.09 0.03
CA ILE A 9 18.88 7.05 1.05
C ILE A 9 18.74 7.65 2.46
N PHE A 10 19.35 8.81 2.72
CA PHE A 10 19.23 9.48 4.00
C PHE A 10 17.77 9.84 4.34
N VAL A 11 17.08 10.49 3.40
CA VAL A 11 15.66 10.86 3.57
C VAL A 11 14.79 9.60 3.71
N PHE A 12 15.02 8.59 2.88
CA PHE A 12 14.28 7.34 2.91
C PHE A 12 14.40 6.64 4.27
N ILE A 13 15.61 6.52 4.82
CA ILE A 13 15.84 5.91 6.14
C ILE A 13 15.10 6.69 7.23
N LEU A 14 15.16 8.03 7.22
CA LEU A 14 14.44 8.86 8.18
C LEU A 14 12.92 8.68 8.06
N SER A 15 12.37 8.71 6.84
CA SER A 15 10.95 8.56 6.59
C SER A 15 10.44 7.17 6.99
N VAL A 16 11.15 6.09 6.61
CA VAL A 16 10.78 4.73 6.98
C VAL A 16 10.94 4.51 8.48
N GLY A 17 12.01 5.03 9.09
CA GLY A 17 12.23 4.94 10.53
C GLY A 17 11.09 5.60 11.31
N PHE A 18 10.69 6.82 10.93
CA PHE A 18 9.54 7.51 11.52
C PHE A 18 8.24 6.74 11.30
N PHE A 19 8.00 6.24 10.07
CA PHE A 19 6.82 5.46 9.75
C PHE A 19 6.71 4.18 10.60
N VAL A 20 7.79 3.42 10.75
CA VAL A 20 7.84 2.22 11.60
C VAL A 20 7.57 2.57 13.06
N TYR A 21 8.15 3.66 13.57
CA TYR A 21 7.86 4.15 14.91
C TYR A 21 6.37 4.47 15.10
N SER A 22 5.77 5.20 14.15
CA SER A 22 4.33 5.51 14.18
C SER A 22 3.46 4.25 14.10
N LEU A 23 3.81 3.29 13.25
CA LEU A 23 3.10 2.01 13.14
C LEU A 23 3.16 1.21 14.43
N ASN A 24 4.31 1.15 15.09
CA ASN A 24 4.45 0.45 16.37
C ASN A 24 3.57 1.08 17.44
N LYS A 25 3.53 2.41 17.52
CA LYS A 25 2.62 3.12 18.43
C LYS A 25 1.15 2.86 18.11
N PHE A 26 0.79 2.94 16.84
CA PHE A 26 -0.58 2.62 16.42
C PHE A 26 -0.97 1.17 16.75
N TYR A 27 -0.07 0.22 16.53
CA TYR A 27 -0.28 -1.19 16.86
C TYR A 27 -0.43 -1.42 18.37
N GLU A 28 0.41 -0.80 19.20
CA GLU A 28 0.28 -0.82 20.66
C GLU A 28 -1.13 -0.37 21.07
N TYR A 29 -1.64 0.74 20.53
CA TYR A 29 -2.99 1.22 20.84
C TYR A 29 -4.10 0.27 20.37
N MET A 30 -3.96 -0.33 19.20
CA MET A 30 -4.95 -1.29 18.69
C MET A 30 -5.04 -2.56 19.54
N THR A 31 -3.93 -3.02 20.11
CA THR A 31 -3.90 -4.27 20.87
C THR A 31 -4.47 -4.16 22.28
N VAL A 32 -4.52 -2.97 22.87
CA VAL A 32 -5.11 -2.74 24.21
C VAL A 32 -6.59 -3.16 24.27
N GLY A 33 -7.35 -2.94 23.20
CA GLY A 33 -8.78 -3.28 23.12
C GLY A 33 -9.09 -4.59 22.42
N LEU A 34 -8.07 -5.40 22.10
CA LEU A 34 -8.27 -6.58 21.26
C LEU A 34 -9.05 -7.67 22.03
N LYS A 35 -10.25 -7.98 21.57
CA LYS A 35 -10.99 -9.17 22.02
C LYS A 35 -10.31 -10.42 21.46
N LYS A 36 -10.37 -11.53 22.20
CA LYS A 36 -10.00 -12.84 21.65
C LYS A 36 -10.90 -13.14 20.45
N ASP A 37 -10.32 -13.14 19.25
CA ASP A 37 -10.94 -13.53 17.99
C ASP A 37 -10.02 -14.55 17.32
N ASP A 38 -10.58 -15.69 16.87
CA ASP A 38 -9.84 -16.64 16.07
C ASP A 38 -9.81 -16.15 14.63
N ARG A 39 -8.68 -15.56 14.21
CA ARG A 39 -8.56 -14.95 12.88
C ARG A 39 -8.41 -15.98 11.76
N PHE A 40 -8.18 -17.24 12.11
CA PHE A 40 -8.03 -18.35 11.17
C PHE A 40 -9.31 -19.19 11.07
N ASP A 41 -10.38 -18.77 11.76
CA ASP A 41 -11.70 -19.32 11.56
C ASP A 41 -12.23 -18.94 10.15
N ARG A 42 -12.84 -19.91 9.46
CA ARG A 42 -13.59 -19.67 8.20
C ARG A 42 -12.82 -18.84 7.17
N VAL A 43 -11.54 -19.15 6.96
CA VAL A 43 -10.61 -18.39 6.09
C VAL A 43 -11.22 -18.09 4.71
N SER A 44 -11.84 -19.07 4.07
CA SER A 44 -12.48 -18.89 2.75
C SER A 44 -13.52 -17.77 2.73
N ASN A 45 -14.42 -17.75 3.72
CA ASN A 45 -15.46 -16.72 3.84
C ASN A 45 -14.87 -15.33 4.13
N ARG A 46 -13.79 -15.26 4.92
CA ARG A 46 -13.10 -14.01 5.23
C ARG A 46 -12.38 -13.47 3.99
N LEU A 47 -11.67 -14.31 3.24
CA LEU A 47 -11.04 -13.92 1.98
C LEU A 47 -12.07 -13.47 0.95
N TYR A 48 -13.17 -14.20 0.78
CA TYR A 48 -14.26 -13.79 -0.09
C TYR A 48 -14.84 -12.41 0.30
N ARG A 49 -14.98 -12.16 1.61
CA ARG A 49 -15.41 -10.86 2.13
C ARG A 49 -14.41 -9.75 1.80
N VAL A 50 -13.10 -10.00 1.91
CA VAL A 50 -12.06 -9.04 1.53
C VAL A 50 -12.15 -8.74 0.03
N TRP A 51 -12.23 -9.75 -0.83
CA TRP A 51 -12.42 -9.56 -2.27
C TRP A 51 -13.66 -8.71 -2.58
N LYS A 52 -14.80 -9.03 -1.98
CA LYS A 52 -16.06 -8.34 -2.22
C LYS A 52 -16.08 -6.90 -1.69
N ILE A 53 -15.50 -6.64 -0.52
CA ILE A 53 -15.65 -5.35 0.15
C ILE A 53 -14.45 -4.43 -0.12
N ALA A 54 -13.22 -4.95 -0.07
CA ALA A 54 -12.02 -4.15 -0.25
C ALA A 54 -11.70 -3.93 -1.74
N PHE A 55 -11.60 -5.00 -2.54
CA PHE A 55 -11.23 -4.88 -3.96
C PHE A 55 -12.40 -4.46 -4.84
N ALA A 56 -13.56 -5.11 -4.70
CA ALA A 56 -14.76 -4.76 -5.48
C ALA A 56 -15.54 -3.56 -4.91
N GLN A 57 -15.12 -3.03 -3.75
CA GLN A 57 -15.68 -1.81 -3.15
C GLN A 57 -17.21 -1.77 -3.04
N THR A 58 -17.85 -2.94 -2.88
CA THR A 58 -19.32 -3.07 -2.94
C THR A 58 -20.09 -2.22 -1.93
N LYS A 59 -19.46 -1.84 -0.81
CA LYS A 59 -20.07 -0.91 0.16
C LYS A 59 -20.12 0.53 -0.34
N LEU A 60 -19.13 0.98 -1.11
CA LEU A 60 -19.06 2.34 -1.64
C LEU A 60 -19.92 2.51 -2.88
N LEU A 61 -20.07 1.45 -3.68
CA LEU A 61 -20.97 1.42 -4.84
C LEU A 61 -22.46 1.61 -4.48
N ARG A 62 -22.81 1.67 -3.19
CA ARG A 62 -24.14 2.09 -2.72
C ARG A 62 -24.45 3.55 -3.07
N ASP A 63 -23.42 4.40 -3.15
CA ASP A 63 -23.50 5.71 -3.81
C ASP A 63 -22.82 5.57 -5.18
N PRO A 64 -23.58 5.50 -6.28
CA PRO A 64 -23.02 5.22 -7.59
C PRO A 64 -21.98 6.26 -8.03
N LYS A 65 -22.16 7.54 -7.69
CA LYS A 65 -21.25 8.60 -8.16
C LYS A 65 -19.92 8.53 -7.43
N ALA A 66 -19.96 8.52 -6.10
CA ALA A 66 -18.75 8.44 -5.28
C ALA A 66 -18.05 7.08 -5.40
N GLY A 67 -18.83 6.00 -5.50
CA GLY A 67 -18.33 4.63 -5.60
C GLY A 67 -17.59 4.36 -6.91
N ILE A 68 -18.13 4.80 -8.06
CA ILE A 68 -17.44 4.65 -9.34
C ILE A 68 -16.14 5.47 -9.35
N LEU A 69 -16.19 6.71 -8.84
CA LEU A 69 -15.00 7.55 -8.73
C LEU A 69 -13.91 6.88 -7.90
N HIS A 70 -14.25 6.36 -6.71
CA HIS A 70 -13.28 5.66 -5.87
C HIS A 70 -12.73 4.42 -6.56
N LEU A 71 -13.55 3.63 -7.27
CA LEU A 71 -13.09 2.41 -7.93
C LEU A 71 -12.03 2.73 -8.99
N VAL A 72 -12.27 3.75 -9.83
CA VAL A 72 -11.31 4.21 -10.84
C VAL A 72 -10.02 4.70 -10.19
N ILE A 73 -10.12 5.54 -9.17
CA ILE A 73 -8.96 6.09 -8.46
C ILE A 73 -8.14 4.98 -7.78
N PHE A 74 -8.80 4.02 -7.13
CA PHE A 74 -8.14 2.91 -6.44
C PHE A 74 -7.33 2.04 -7.40
N TRP A 75 -7.94 1.63 -8.51
CA TRP A 75 -7.23 0.82 -9.51
C TRP A 75 -6.16 1.62 -10.26
N GLY A 76 -6.38 2.92 -10.48
CA GLY A 76 -5.36 3.83 -10.98
C GLY A 76 -4.13 3.89 -10.05
N PHE A 77 -4.35 4.02 -8.73
CA PHE A 77 -3.25 3.99 -7.76
C PHE A 77 -2.54 2.65 -7.71
N ILE A 78 -3.25 1.51 -7.83
CA ILE A 78 -2.61 0.19 -7.92
C ILE A 78 -1.63 0.14 -9.11
N LEU A 79 -2.00 0.71 -10.26
CA LEU A 79 -1.10 0.80 -11.40
C LEU A 79 0.09 1.72 -11.11
N PHE A 80 -0.14 2.88 -10.49
CA PHE A 80 0.96 3.80 -10.12
C PHE A 80 1.92 3.24 -9.08
N LEU A 81 1.54 2.24 -8.28
CA LEU A 81 2.47 1.58 -7.36
C LEU A 81 3.68 0.97 -8.08
N PHE A 82 3.55 0.52 -9.32
CA PHE A 82 4.68 0.00 -10.09
C PHE A 82 5.71 1.09 -10.39
N ALA A 83 5.26 2.26 -10.85
CA ALA A 83 6.12 3.41 -11.09
C ALA A 83 6.77 3.93 -9.80
N VAL A 84 6.02 3.98 -8.69
CA VAL A 84 6.57 4.35 -7.38
C VAL A 84 7.61 3.34 -6.90
N ALA A 85 7.36 2.04 -7.07
CA ALA A 85 8.31 0.99 -6.72
C ALA A 85 9.60 1.10 -7.53
N GLU A 86 9.50 1.33 -8.84
CA GLU A 86 10.66 1.59 -9.71
C GLU A 86 11.44 2.81 -9.24
N ALA A 87 10.77 3.93 -8.97
CA ALA A 87 11.40 5.16 -8.49
C ALA A 87 12.12 4.98 -7.15
N ILE A 88 11.54 4.21 -6.21
CA ILE A 88 12.19 3.88 -4.95
C ILE A 88 13.47 3.07 -5.21
N ILE A 89 13.40 2.03 -6.06
CA ILE A 89 14.56 1.19 -6.38
C ILE A 89 15.63 2.03 -7.10
N GLN A 90 15.26 2.89 -8.03
CA GLN A 90 16.17 3.81 -8.72
C GLN A 90 16.89 4.77 -7.77
N GLY A 91 16.26 5.14 -6.64
CA GLY A 91 16.90 5.91 -5.58
C GLY A 91 18.09 5.19 -4.93
N PHE A 92 18.07 3.85 -4.88
CA PHE A 92 19.19 3.02 -4.43
C PHE A 92 20.12 2.62 -5.58
N TYR A 93 19.54 2.25 -6.72
CA TYR A 93 20.20 1.72 -7.90
C TYR A 93 19.58 2.30 -9.18
N SER A 94 20.12 3.44 -9.62
CA SER A 94 19.57 4.27 -10.71
C SER A 94 19.37 3.57 -12.07
N PRO A 95 20.17 2.58 -12.48
CA PRO A 95 19.93 1.87 -13.73
C PRO A 95 18.72 0.92 -13.74
N PHE A 96 18.07 0.69 -12.59
CA PHE A 96 16.90 -0.18 -12.52
C PHE A 96 15.76 0.34 -13.40
N SER A 97 15.12 -0.53 -14.17
CA SER A 97 13.88 -0.18 -14.85
C SER A 97 12.93 -1.36 -15.01
N LEU A 98 11.63 -1.06 -14.99
CA LEU A 98 10.54 -1.99 -15.27
C LEU A 98 10.03 -1.88 -16.72
N GLN A 99 10.81 -1.32 -17.65
CA GLN A 99 10.43 -1.12 -19.07
C GLN A 99 9.88 -2.38 -19.77
N PHE A 100 10.24 -3.58 -19.31
CA PHE A 100 9.69 -4.83 -19.84
C PHE A 100 8.17 -4.98 -19.60
N ALA A 101 7.62 -4.32 -18.57
CA ALA A 101 6.20 -4.37 -18.22
C ALA A 101 5.34 -3.38 -19.01
N GLY A 102 5.96 -2.60 -19.91
CA GLY A 102 5.31 -1.58 -20.73
C GLY A 102 6.11 -0.28 -20.74
N PRO A 103 5.78 0.66 -21.65
CA PRO A 103 6.33 2.00 -21.57
C PRO A 103 5.86 2.65 -20.26
N ILE A 104 6.82 3.10 -19.46
CA ILE A 104 6.61 3.84 -18.22
C ILE A 104 6.94 5.31 -18.51
#